data_AF-A0A2P6TN54-F1
#
_entry.id   AF-A0A2P6TN54-F1
#
_cell.length_a   1.000
_cell.length_b   1.000
_cell.length_c   1.000
_cell.angle_alpha   90.00
_cell.angle_beta   90.00
_cell.angle_gamma   90.00
#
_symmetry.space_group_name_H-M   'P 1'
#
loop_
_entity.id
_entity.type
_entity.pdbx_description
1 polymer ?
#
loop_
_entity_poly.entity_id
_entity_poly.type
_entity_poly.pdbx_seq_one_letter_code
_entity_poly.pdbx_strand_id
1 'polypeptide(L)'
;MTAEAATAAAAVQQSQAALDGLPATFEWCRSRGLTGLQTAQLLDDIAKKQKKNVVQFAALVQPVWQLMDSYVAAWAEQQQQAGDSKLRKHTSLAEALCGNATAAEALGMPPGHVEAWLAAVSERLPAAAIGGLLLGMPGVVCGGLDTAPAAISWAVNVLGVADPAAFFAAARGLLKLEVPTLQRNLDSLQQALSWPAEQARHLVLQRPVMLTSRPDTVQAALAWLRQLFPDAAQLAGMIGSSPYLLSCSVQHLQGNADYLRQALGWQDGDGQLAAFIAAYPQDFASVNLNHADTQHKLRLLSEVVGVSTEECLSRGIGYLKAGLDSIAARYVLVQVRAPELLHSRSGEPSLSWIVNASQPHNLRRLGMSRAEFNAFVREWPVSLEGQRLLAGLRAGSVAGWPRPPVPSGAQQLQRKEAAQRRQARAARKQGAAAAMDGKRRSRGRPRKAQAGSGSVGGATATGEGTAE
;
A
#
# COMPACT_ATOMS: atom_id res chain seq x y z
N MET A 1 53.08 -13.59 34.57
CA MET A 1 51.69 -13.49 34.12
C MET A 1 51.47 -14.52 33.02
N THR A 2 50.51 -15.43 33.19
CA THR A 2 50.13 -16.38 32.14
C THR A 2 49.40 -15.64 31.02
N ALA A 3 49.45 -16.16 29.80
CA ALA A 3 48.72 -15.59 28.66
C ALA A 3 47.23 -15.39 28.96
N GLU A 4 46.63 -16.30 29.74
CA GLU A 4 45.25 -16.22 30.22
C GLU A 4 44.97 -14.98 31.07
N ALA A 5 45.88 -14.59 31.97
CA ALA A 5 45.73 -13.39 32.79
C ALA A 5 45.78 -12.10 31.95
N ALA A 6 46.60 -12.09 30.89
CA ALA A 6 46.65 -10.98 29.95
C ALA A 6 45.37 -10.87 29.10
N THR A 7 44.82 -12.01 28.64
CA THR A 7 43.54 -12.05 27.91
C THR A 7 42.37 -11.62 28.79
N ALA A 8 42.32 -12.05 30.05
CA ALA A 8 41.29 -11.65 31.00
C ALA A 8 41.36 -10.14 31.32
N ALA A 9 42.56 -9.60 31.54
CA ALA A 9 42.74 -8.17 31.79
C ALA A 9 42.33 -7.31 30.58
N ALA A 10 42.67 -7.75 29.35
CA ALA A 10 42.25 -7.07 28.12
C ALA A 10 40.72 -7.10 27.94
N ALA A 11 40.07 -8.22 28.25
CA ALA A 11 38.61 -8.32 28.21
C ALA A 11 37.92 -7.38 29.21
N VAL A 12 38.47 -7.25 30.43
CA VAL A 12 37.94 -6.32 31.45
C VAL A 12 38.13 -4.86 31.03
N GLN A 13 39.30 -4.48 30.52
CA GLN A 13 39.55 -3.12 30.03
C GLN A 13 38.62 -2.77 28.85
N GLN A 14 38.39 -3.72 27.94
CA GLN A 14 37.46 -3.54 26.83
C GLN A 14 36.03 -3.36 27.33
N SER A 15 35.59 -4.12 28.34
CA SER A 15 34.27 -3.95 28.98
C SER A 15 34.11 -2.60 29.67
N GLN A 16 35.13 -2.11 30.38
CA GLN A 16 35.06 -0.82 31.07
C GLN A 16 34.98 0.36 30.08
N ALA A 17 35.82 0.36 29.03
CA ALA A 17 35.75 1.36 27.97
C ALA A 17 34.36 1.41 27.29
N ALA A 18 33.64 0.27 27.28
CA ALA A 18 32.29 0.19 26.74
C ALA A 18 31.32 0.98 27.57
N LEU A 19 31.37 0.73 28.89
CA LEU A 19 30.51 1.35 29.86
C LEU A 19 30.77 2.85 29.93
N ASP A 20 32.03 3.26 29.80
CA ASP A 20 32.42 4.67 29.78
C ASP A 20 31.92 5.41 28.51
N GLY A 21 31.78 4.70 27.39
CA GLY A 21 31.26 5.25 26.12
C GLY A 21 29.73 5.28 26.00
N LEU A 22 29.00 4.60 26.88
CA LEU A 22 27.53 4.54 26.86
C LEU A 22 26.87 5.91 27.03
N PRO A 23 27.25 6.77 28.00
CA PRO A 23 26.61 8.08 28.17
C PRO A 23 26.66 8.95 26.91
N ALA A 24 27.84 9.04 26.26
CA ALA A 24 28.00 9.79 25.02
C ALA A 24 27.15 9.20 23.87
N THR A 25 27.07 7.87 23.78
CA THR A 25 26.21 7.19 22.82
C THR A 25 24.73 7.52 23.04
N PHE A 26 24.27 7.51 24.30
CA PHE A 26 22.91 7.86 24.66
C PHE A 26 22.57 9.32 24.37
N GLU A 27 23.48 10.25 24.68
CA GLU A 27 23.32 11.66 24.34
C GLU A 27 23.27 11.88 22.83
N TRP A 28 24.13 11.19 22.08
CA TRP A 28 24.13 11.28 20.63
C TRP A 28 22.83 10.75 20.03
N CYS A 29 22.35 9.57 20.45
CA CYS A 29 21.06 9.04 20.00
C CYS A 29 19.89 9.96 20.37
N ARG A 30 19.92 10.57 21.55
CA ARG A 30 18.91 11.57 21.98
C ARG A 30 18.94 12.81 21.11
N SER A 31 20.12 13.26 20.69
CA SER A 31 20.26 14.38 19.74
C SER A 31 19.63 14.09 18.37
N ARG A 32 19.44 12.80 18.04
CA ARG A 32 18.72 12.33 16.85
C ARG A 32 17.22 12.08 17.07
N GLY A 33 16.69 12.47 18.22
CA GLY A 33 15.26 12.36 18.54
C GLY A 33 14.82 11.04 19.18
N LEU A 34 15.75 10.15 19.54
CA LEU A 34 15.42 8.94 20.28
C LEU A 34 15.16 9.22 21.77
N THR A 35 14.14 8.58 22.33
CA THR A 35 13.95 8.49 23.78
C THR A 35 14.97 7.54 24.41
N GLY A 36 15.22 7.67 25.72
CA GLY A 36 16.15 6.76 26.41
C GLY A 36 15.78 5.28 26.28
N LEU A 37 14.49 4.96 26.28
CA LEU A 37 14.02 3.57 26.07
C LEU A 37 14.30 3.09 24.65
N GLN A 38 14.00 3.89 23.62
CA GLN A 38 14.26 3.55 22.22
C GLN A 38 15.77 3.38 21.96
N THR A 39 16.60 4.24 22.55
CA THR A 39 18.05 4.09 22.48
C THR A 39 18.51 2.77 23.11
N ALA A 40 18.02 2.44 24.31
CA ALA A 40 18.37 1.19 24.96
C ALA A 40 17.95 -0.04 24.12
N GLN A 41 16.74 -0.02 23.55
CA GLN A 41 16.24 -1.08 22.67
C GLN A 41 17.10 -1.24 21.40
N LEU A 42 17.46 -0.13 20.76
CA LEU A 42 18.32 -0.15 19.58
C LEU A 42 19.71 -0.73 19.87
N LEU A 43 20.32 -0.30 20.98
CA LEU A 43 21.63 -0.80 21.41
C LEU A 43 21.59 -2.30 21.75
N ASP A 44 20.52 -2.75 22.41
CA ASP A 44 20.29 -4.16 22.71
C ASP A 44 20.13 -4.99 21.42
N ASP A 45 19.34 -4.51 20.45
CA ASP A 45 19.17 -5.19 19.16
C ASP A 45 20.46 -5.28 18.35
N ILE A 46 21.29 -4.23 18.37
CA ILE A 46 22.62 -4.24 17.74
C ILE A 46 23.55 -5.23 18.47
N ALA A 47 23.58 -5.21 19.81
CA ALA A 47 24.40 -6.12 20.61
C ALA A 47 24.01 -7.60 20.43
N LYS A 48 22.73 -7.90 20.20
CA LYS A 48 22.29 -9.27 19.86
C LYS A 48 22.83 -9.75 18.51
N LYS A 49 23.01 -8.84 17.55
CA LYS A 49 23.47 -9.14 16.19
C LYS A 49 24.99 -9.20 16.11
N GLN A 50 25.66 -8.25 16.75
CA GLN A 50 27.09 -8.25 16.91
C GLN A 50 27.42 -8.70 18.32
N LYS A 51 27.90 -9.94 18.49
CA LYS A 51 28.48 -10.41 19.77
C LYS A 51 29.70 -9.57 20.24
N LYS A 52 30.02 -8.46 19.57
CA LYS A 52 31.11 -7.54 19.87
C LYS A 52 30.57 -6.36 20.69
N ASN A 53 31.42 -5.91 21.60
CA ASN A 53 31.09 -5.02 22.71
C ASN A 53 30.52 -3.66 22.27
N VAL A 54 29.57 -3.12 23.03
CA VAL A 54 28.90 -1.82 22.83
C VAL A 54 29.89 -0.64 22.71
N VAL A 55 31.14 -0.77 23.18
CA VAL A 55 32.25 0.18 22.93
C VAL A 55 32.37 0.55 21.46
N GLN A 56 32.16 -0.44 20.58
CA GLN A 56 32.37 -0.26 19.15
C GLN A 56 31.22 0.47 18.48
N PHE A 57 30.13 0.76 19.20
CA PHE A 57 29.00 1.51 18.67
C PHE A 57 29.43 2.89 18.15
N ALA A 58 30.14 3.68 18.96
CA ALA A 58 30.57 5.01 18.54
C ALA A 58 31.55 4.96 17.36
N ALA A 59 32.40 3.94 17.29
CA ALA A 59 33.39 3.81 16.23
C ALA A 59 32.82 3.23 14.92
N LEU A 60 31.81 2.35 14.99
CA LEU A 60 31.29 1.60 13.84
C LEU A 60 29.89 2.05 13.43
N VAL A 61 29.00 2.28 14.39
CA VAL A 61 27.58 2.55 14.11
C VAL A 61 27.34 4.04 13.82
N GLN A 62 28.00 4.94 14.55
CA GLN A 62 27.80 6.37 14.36
C GLN A 62 28.14 6.85 12.93
N PRO A 63 29.28 6.47 12.31
CA PRO A 63 29.58 6.86 10.93
C PRO A 63 28.56 6.30 9.94
N VAL A 64 28.18 5.02 10.08
CA VAL A 64 27.16 4.36 9.24
C VAL A 64 25.84 5.11 9.31
N TRP A 65 25.40 5.45 10.52
CA TRP A 65 24.17 6.20 10.71
C TRP A 65 24.27 7.57 10.06
N GLN A 66 25.31 8.35 10.35
CA GLN A 66 25.47 9.70 9.79
C GLN A 66 25.43 9.69 8.26
N LEU A 67 26.06 8.69 7.65
CA LEU A 67 26.04 8.50 6.20
C LEU A 67 24.63 8.16 5.69
N MET A 68 23.93 7.21 6.32
CA MET A 68 22.54 6.90 5.93
C MET A 68 21.61 8.11 6.12
N ASP A 69 21.81 8.89 7.19
CA ASP A 69 21.02 10.08 7.53
C ASP A 69 21.19 11.19 6.48
N SER A 70 22.36 11.33 5.86
CA SER A 70 22.55 12.33 4.79
C SER A 70 21.72 12.01 3.53
N TYR A 71 21.58 10.73 3.17
CA TYR A 71 20.69 10.32 2.08
C TYR A 71 19.22 10.51 2.46
N VAL A 72 18.84 10.22 3.71
CA VAL A 72 17.49 10.49 4.23
C VAL A 72 17.17 11.98 4.23
N ALA A 73 18.13 12.84 4.56
CA ALA A 73 17.99 14.29 4.49
C ALA A 73 17.73 14.77 3.04
N ALA A 74 18.47 14.24 2.06
CA ALA A 74 18.23 14.54 0.65
C ALA A 74 16.82 14.12 0.19
N TRP A 75 16.32 12.98 0.69
CA TRP A 75 14.94 12.57 0.44
C TRP A 75 13.93 13.55 1.07
N ALA A 76 14.12 13.93 2.33
CA ALA A 76 13.23 14.85 3.03
C ALA A 76 13.17 16.23 2.34
N GLU A 77 14.32 16.74 1.88
CA GLU A 77 14.40 17.98 1.11
C GLU A 77 13.61 17.88 -0.21
N GLN A 78 13.77 16.78 -0.96
CA GLN A 78 13.00 16.56 -2.19
C GLN A 78 11.48 16.54 -1.93
N GLN A 79 11.03 15.91 -0.85
CA GLN A 79 9.60 15.90 -0.48
C GLN A 79 9.10 17.29 -0.12
N GLN A 80 9.90 18.07 0.61
CA GLN A 80 9.58 19.44 0.97
C GLN A 80 9.45 20.32 -0.28
N GLN A 81 10.38 20.20 -1.23
CA GLN A 81 10.35 20.92 -2.51
C GLN A 81 9.14 20.52 -3.38
N ALA A 82 8.74 19.25 -3.35
CA ALA A 82 7.55 18.77 -4.05
C ALA A 82 6.23 19.28 -3.45
N GLY A 83 6.26 19.99 -2.32
CA GLY A 83 5.07 20.46 -1.61
C GLY A 83 4.19 19.31 -1.10
N ASP A 84 4.73 18.08 -1.02
CA ASP A 84 3.98 16.92 -0.57
C ASP A 84 3.86 16.98 0.96
N SER A 85 2.88 17.77 1.43
CA SER A 85 2.55 17.96 2.84
C SER A 85 2.07 16.70 3.56
N LYS A 86 2.00 15.55 2.85
CA LYS A 86 1.82 14.25 3.49
C LYS A 86 3.11 13.90 4.23
N LEU A 87 3.24 14.44 5.44
CA LEU A 87 4.15 13.98 6.48
C LEU A 87 4.10 12.45 6.50
N ARG A 88 5.09 11.80 5.90
CA ARG A 88 5.23 10.35 6.02
C ARG A 88 5.54 10.04 7.48
N LYS A 89 5.20 8.83 7.89
CA LYS A 89 5.36 8.34 9.27
C LYS A 89 6.78 8.49 9.83
N HIS A 90 7.78 8.57 8.96
CA HIS A 90 9.18 8.71 9.32
C HIS A 90 9.81 9.83 8.49
N THR A 91 10.29 10.89 9.14
CA THR A 91 11.08 11.97 8.55
C THR A 91 12.56 11.84 8.86
N SER A 92 12.92 10.94 9.78
CA SER A 92 14.31 10.66 10.15
C SER A 92 14.59 9.16 10.18
N LEU A 93 15.87 8.80 10.07
CA LEU A 93 16.31 7.41 10.25
C LEU A 93 15.99 6.93 11.68
N ALA A 94 16.10 7.80 12.68
CA ALA A 94 15.77 7.50 14.08
C ALA A 94 14.36 6.92 14.24
N GLU A 95 13.37 7.53 13.59
CA GLU A 95 11.98 7.07 13.64
C GLU A 95 11.80 5.73 12.92
N ALA A 96 12.50 5.52 11.79
CA ALA A 96 12.48 4.24 11.07
C ALA A 96 13.14 3.11 11.88
N LEU A 97 14.18 3.41 12.65
CA LEU A 97 14.92 2.44 13.47
C LEU A 97 14.09 1.92 14.65
N CYS A 98 13.28 2.78 15.29
CA CYS A 98 12.47 2.40 16.45
C CYS A 98 11.39 1.35 16.16
N GLY A 99 11.03 1.17 14.89
CA GLY A 99 9.96 0.27 14.46
C GLY A 99 10.43 -0.97 13.72
N ASN A 100 11.74 -1.16 13.51
CA ASN A 100 12.22 -2.15 12.55
C ASN A 100 13.55 -2.80 12.97
N ALA A 101 13.50 -4.06 13.43
CA ALA A 101 14.69 -4.83 13.80
C ALA A 101 15.73 -4.98 12.66
N THR A 102 15.30 -4.95 11.39
CA THR A 102 16.24 -4.99 10.24
C THR A 102 17.06 -3.72 10.10
N ALA A 103 16.64 -2.65 10.78
CA ALA A 103 17.36 -1.39 10.81
C ALA A 103 18.55 -1.43 11.76
N ALA A 104 18.44 -2.15 12.89
CA ALA A 104 19.57 -2.49 13.74
C ALA A 104 20.61 -3.34 12.99
N GLU A 105 20.18 -4.25 12.11
CA GLU A 105 21.10 -5.03 11.26
C GLU A 105 21.89 -4.14 10.30
N ALA A 106 21.25 -3.14 9.68
CA ALA A 106 21.91 -2.18 8.79
C ALA A 106 22.97 -1.34 9.52
N LEU A 107 22.63 -0.87 10.72
CA LEU A 107 23.57 -0.13 11.57
C LEU A 107 24.74 -1.00 12.07
N GLY A 108 24.51 -2.30 12.21
CA GLY A 108 25.54 -3.29 12.53
C GLY A 108 26.39 -3.71 11.32
N MET A 109 26.30 -3.06 10.16
CA MET A 109 27.23 -3.33 9.06
C MET A 109 28.55 -2.57 9.26
N PRO A 110 29.70 -3.10 8.81
CA PRO A 110 30.95 -2.33 8.83
C PRO A 110 30.82 -1.02 8.02
N PRO A 111 31.37 0.11 8.49
CA PRO A 111 31.30 1.40 7.77
C PRO A 111 31.70 1.31 6.29
N GLY A 112 32.85 0.69 6.00
CA GLY A 112 33.33 0.53 4.63
C GLY A 112 32.42 -0.31 3.73
N HIS A 113 31.62 -1.23 4.30
CA HIS A 113 30.61 -1.96 3.53
C HIS A 113 29.46 -1.05 3.12
N VAL A 114 28.94 -0.26 4.07
CA VAL A 114 27.81 0.65 3.81
C VAL A 114 28.23 1.76 2.83
N GLU A 115 29.43 2.30 3.00
CA GLU A 115 30.04 3.26 2.06
C GLU A 115 30.14 2.69 0.65
N ALA A 116 30.73 1.49 0.50
CA ALA A 116 30.87 0.85 -0.81
C ALA A 116 29.50 0.55 -1.45
N TRP A 117 28.53 0.07 -0.66
CA TRP A 117 27.18 -0.19 -1.15
C TRP A 117 26.49 1.10 -1.62
N LEU A 118 26.57 2.18 -0.83
CA LEU A 118 25.97 3.47 -1.17
C LEU A 118 26.63 4.09 -2.40
N ALA A 119 27.96 3.99 -2.51
CA ALA A 119 28.68 4.44 -3.70
C ALA A 119 28.18 3.71 -4.95
N ALA A 120 28.13 2.37 -4.92
CA ALA A 120 27.70 1.57 -6.06
C ALA A 120 26.24 1.83 -6.47
N VAL A 121 25.33 2.02 -5.50
CA VAL A 121 23.92 2.33 -5.80
C VAL A 121 23.74 3.77 -6.27
N SER A 122 24.56 4.71 -5.80
CA SER A 122 24.51 6.13 -6.20
C SER A 122 24.88 6.35 -7.67
N GLU A 123 25.57 5.39 -8.31
CA GLU A 123 25.80 5.41 -9.76
C GLU A 123 24.50 5.25 -10.58
N ARG A 124 23.44 4.69 -9.97
CA ARG A 124 22.21 4.32 -10.67
C ARG A 124 20.95 4.98 -10.11
N LEU A 125 20.99 5.45 -8.86
CA LEU A 125 19.85 6.08 -8.20
C LEU A 125 20.25 7.44 -7.63
N PRO A 126 19.38 8.47 -7.71
CA PRO A 126 19.63 9.74 -7.05
C PRO A 126 19.61 9.58 -5.53
N ALA A 127 20.37 10.42 -4.82
CA ALA A 127 20.51 10.35 -3.36
C ALA A 127 19.16 10.33 -2.62
N ALA A 128 18.20 11.15 -3.07
CA ALA A 128 16.86 11.17 -2.50
C ALA A 128 16.09 9.85 -2.68
N ALA A 129 16.25 9.16 -3.81
CA ALA A 129 15.64 7.84 -3.98
C ALA A 129 16.25 6.81 -3.02
N ILE A 130 17.58 6.85 -2.83
CA ILE A 130 18.28 6.01 -1.86
C ILE A 130 17.77 6.30 -0.45
N GLY A 131 17.63 7.56 -0.04
CA GLY A 131 17.03 7.93 1.24
C GLY A 131 15.63 7.34 1.44
N GLY A 132 14.77 7.39 0.41
CA GLY A 132 13.44 6.77 0.43
C GLY A 132 13.45 5.24 0.45
N LEU A 133 14.52 4.59 -0.06
CA LEU A 133 14.76 3.16 0.10
C LEU A 133 15.17 2.84 1.54
N LEU A 134 16.14 3.57 2.08
CA LEU A 134 16.67 3.38 3.45
C LEU A 134 15.58 3.56 4.49
N LEU A 135 14.70 4.58 4.38
CA LEU A 135 13.58 4.74 5.32
C LEU A 135 12.57 3.58 5.26
N GLY A 136 12.35 3.00 4.09
CA GLY A 136 11.34 1.94 3.91
C GLY A 136 11.86 0.53 4.15
N MET A 137 13.16 0.30 3.93
CA MET A 137 13.81 -1.00 4.10
C MET A 137 15.32 -0.79 4.40
N PRO A 138 15.67 -0.36 5.62
CA PRO A 138 17.07 -0.04 5.96
C PRO A 138 18.02 -1.22 5.74
N GLY A 139 17.58 -2.44 6.06
CA GLY A 139 18.35 -3.67 5.84
C GLY A 139 18.61 -4.05 4.38
N VAL A 140 18.31 -3.17 3.41
CA VAL A 140 18.74 -3.34 2.00
C VAL A 140 20.26 -3.27 1.87
N VAL A 141 20.93 -2.46 2.70
CA VAL A 141 22.39 -2.29 2.69
C VAL A 141 23.15 -3.50 3.20
N CYS A 142 22.46 -4.42 3.88
CA CYS A 142 23.05 -5.66 4.39
C CYS A 142 23.24 -6.72 3.29
N GLY A 143 22.73 -6.49 2.07
CA GLY A 143 22.96 -7.36 0.92
C GLY A 143 24.41 -7.32 0.43
N GLY A 144 24.74 -8.19 -0.53
CA GLY A 144 26.03 -8.15 -1.21
C GLY A 144 26.24 -6.81 -1.93
N LEU A 145 27.50 -6.36 -2.02
CA LEU A 145 27.87 -5.10 -2.67
C LEU A 145 27.40 -5.03 -4.13
N ASP A 146 27.40 -6.17 -4.82
CA ASP A 146 27.00 -6.26 -6.23
C ASP A 146 25.50 -6.54 -6.41
N THR A 147 24.79 -7.00 -5.37
CA THR A 147 23.41 -7.49 -5.50
C THR A 147 22.45 -6.38 -5.93
N ALA A 148 22.43 -5.26 -5.22
CA ALA A 148 21.51 -4.16 -5.52
C ALA A 148 21.86 -3.44 -6.85
N PRO A 149 23.13 -3.08 -7.13
CA PRO A 149 23.51 -2.51 -8.43
C PRO A 149 23.19 -3.44 -9.61
N ALA A 150 23.40 -4.76 -9.46
CA ALA A 150 23.07 -5.74 -10.50
C ALA A 150 21.55 -5.86 -10.70
N ALA A 151 20.76 -5.88 -9.63
CA ALA A 151 19.30 -5.90 -9.70
C ALA A 151 18.75 -4.63 -10.40
N ILE A 152 19.31 -3.45 -10.11
CA ILE A 152 18.95 -2.20 -10.78
C ILE A 152 19.29 -2.26 -12.27
N SER A 153 20.52 -2.67 -12.61
CA SER A 153 20.95 -2.81 -14.00
C SER A 153 20.09 -3.81 -14.77
N TRP A 154 19.76 -4.94 -14.14
CA TRP A 154 18.86 -5.94 -14.72
C TRP A 154 17.46 -5.36 -14.97
N ALA A 155 16.88 -4.62 -14.02
CA ALA A 155 15.56 -4.03 -14.21
C ALA A 155 15.54 -3.02 -15.37
N VAL A 156 16.58 -2.22 -15.54
CA VAL A 156 16.71 -1.30 -16.68
C VAL A 156 16.84 -2.08 -18.00
N ASN A 157 17.78 -3.02 -18.06
CA ASN A 157 18.16 -3.67 -19.33
C ASN A 157 17.19 -4.77 -19.78
N VAL A 158 16.58 -5.50 -18.84
CA VAL A 158 15.70 -6.65 -19.15
C VAL A 158 14.23 -6.24 -19.12
N LEU A 159 13.80 -5.51 -18.09
CA LEU A 159 12.41 -5.09 -17.97
C LEU A 159 12.10 -3.78 -18.70
N GLY A 160 13.11 -3.00 -19.08
CA GLY A 160 12.91 -1.69 -19.71
C GLY A 160 12.41 -0.62 -18.73
N VAL A 161 12.83 -0.69 -17.45
CA VAL A 161 12.45 0.30 -16.44
C VAL A 161 13.05 1.67 -16.78
N ALA A 162 12.18 2.63 -17.11
CA ALA A 162 12.57 4.01 -17.42
C ALA A 162 12.93 4.84 -16.17
N ASP A 163 12.27 4.58 -15.04
CA ASP A 163 12.54 5.24 -13.76
C ASP A 163 12.82 4.19 -12.67
N PRO A 164 14.10 3.81 -12.48
CA PRO A 164 14.49 2.87 -11.44
C PRO A 164 14.13 3.33 -10.02
N ALA A 165 14.13 4.63 -9.75
CA ALA A 165 13.80 5.16 -8.43
C ALA A 165 12.34 4.88 -8.07
N ALA A 166 11.40 5.20 -8.96
CA ALA A 166 9.98 4.90 -8.76
C ALA A 166 9.71 3.39 -8.67
N PHE A 167 10.37 2.60 -9.54
CA PHE A 167 10.23 1.14 -9.58
C PHE A 167 10.65 0.48 -8.25
N PHE A 168 11.86 0.78 -7.75
CA PHE A 168 12.34 0.19 -6.50
C PHE A 168 11.70 0.82 -5.26
N ALA A 169 11.16 2.04 -5.33
CA ALA A 169 10.32 2.57 -4.27
C ALA A 169 9.04 1.72 -4.07
N ALA A 170 8.51 1.12 -5.13
CA ALA A 170 7.36 0.22 -5.09
C ALA A 170 7.73 -1.24 -4.73
N ALA A 171 8.97 -1.67 -4.99
CA ALA A 171 9.40 -3.05 -4.82
C ALA A 171 10.82 -3.18 -4.24
N ARG A 172 11.05 -2.53 -3.09
CA ARG A 172 12.35 -2.49 -2.39
C ARG A 172 12.99 -3.87 -2.23
N GLY A 173 12.17 -4.88 -1.91
CA GLY A 173 12.63 -6.25 -1.67
C GLY A 173 13.37 -6.90 -2.84
N LEU A 174 13.17 -6.42 -4.08
CA LEU A 174 13.89 -6.92 -5.25
C LEU A 174 15.39 -6.64 -5.19
N LEU A 175 15.82 -5.58 -4.49
CA LEU A 175 17.24 -5.24 -4.32
C LEU A 175 18.01 -6.26 -3.45
N LYS A 176 17.29 -7.17 -2.77
CA LYS A 176 17.89 -8.26 -2.00
C LYS A 176 18.00 -9.56 -2.80
N LEU A 177 17.48 -9.60 -4.02
CA LEU A 177 17.48 -10.78 -4.86
C LEU A 177 18.60 -10.69 -5.90
N GLU A 178 19.34 -11.78 -6.05
CA GLU A 178 20.34 -11.89 -7.11
C GLU A 178 19.66 -11.96 -8.49
N VAL A 179 20.35 -11.46 -9.51
CA VAL A 179 19.87 -11.45 -10.90
C VAL A 179 19.41 -12.83 -11.40
N PRO A 180 20.12 -13.95 -11.14
CA PRO A 180 19.64 -15.27 -11.54
C PRO A 180 18.30 -15.65 -10.91
N THR A 181 18.02 -15.17 -9.69
CA THR A 181 16.74 -15.40 -9.01
C THR A 181 15.64 -14.54 -9.62
N LEU A 182 15.92 -13.25 -9.88
CA LEU A 182 14.98 -12.35 -10.56
C LEU A 182 14.61 -12.88 -11.95
N GLN A 183 15.59 -13.31 -12.74
CA GLN A 183 15.38 -13.88 -14.07
C GLN A 183 14.56 -15.16 -14.00
N ARG A 184 14.92 -16.10 -13.12
CA ARG A 184 14.16 -17.35 -12.92
C ARG A 184 12.70 -17.07 -12.55
N ASN A 185 12.45 -16.08 -11.70
CA ASN A 185 11.08 -15.72 -11.30
C ASN A 185 10.30 -15.11 -12.48
N LEU A 186 10.93 -14.28 -13.30
CA LEU A 186 10.33 -13.74 -14.53
C LEU A 186 10.02 -14.87 -15.54
N ASP A 187 10.97 -15.77 -15.79
CA ASP A 187 10.81 -16.90 -16.70
C ASP A 187 9.69 -17.84 -16.22
N SER A 188 9.65 -18.12 -14.91
CA SER A 188 8.60 -18.93 -14.29
C SER A 188 7.23 -18.29 -14.43
N LEU A 189 7.12 -16.97 -14.27
CA LEU A 189 5.88 -16.23 -14.47
C LEU A 189 5.43 -16.31 -15.94
N GLN A 190 6.36 -16.09 -16.88
CA GLN A 190 6.09 -16.20 -18.31
C GLN A 190 5.59 -17.60 -18.69
N GLN A 191 6.28 -18.64 -18.21
CA GLN A 191 5.93 -20.04 -18.46
C GLN A 191 4.57 -20.39 -17.84
N ALA A 192 4.32 -19.96 -16.60
CA ALA A 192 3.06 -20.26 -15.92
C ALA A 192 1.86 -19.68 -16.67
N LEU A 193 1.97 -18.43 -17.12
CA LEU A 193 0.91 -17.72 -17.83
C LEU A 193 0.78 -18.10 -19.31
N SER A 194 1.78 -18.78 -19.87
CA SER A 194 1.89 -19.03 -21.31
C SER A 194 1.81 -17.73 -22.14
N TRP A 195 2.38 -16.64 -21.61
CA TRP A 195 2.34 -15.32 -22.23
C TRP A 195 3.61 -15.03 -23.04
N PRO A 196 3.53 -14.16 -24.06
CA PRO A 196 4.71 -13.56 -24.67
C PRO A 196 5.57 -12.83 -23.63
N ALA A 197 6.89 -12.86 -23.80
CA ALA A 197 7.85 -12.24 -22.88
C ALA A 197 7.55 -10.74 -22.63
N GLU A 198 7.07 -10.02 -23.64
CA GLU A 198 6.68 -8.61 -23.51
C GLU A 198 5.49 -8.42 -22.55
N GLN A 199 4.49 -9.29 -22.59
CA GLN A 199 3.32 -9.19 -21.72
C GLN A 199 3.68 -9.50 -20.27
N ALA A 200 4.53 -10.52 -20.04
CA ALA A 200 5.04 -10.84 -18.71
C ALA A 200 5.87 -9.68 -18.13
N ARG A 201 6.74 -9.07 -18.93
CA ARG A 201 7.49 -7.87 -18.54
C ARG A 201 6.57 -6.70 -18.21
N HIS A 202 5.56 -6.44 -19.05
CA HIS A 202 4.58 -5.40 -18.78
C HIS A 202 3.82 -5.63 -17.48
N LEU A 203 3.44 -6.87 -17.16
CA LEU A 203 2.81 -7.24 -15.90
C LEU A 203 3.72 -6.94 -14.70
N VAL A 204 5.00 -7.29 -14.79
CA VAL A 204 6.00 -6.98 -13.76
C VAL A 204 6.18 -5.48 -13.60
N LEU A 205 6.23 -4.70 -14.68
CA LEU A 205 6.34 -3.24 -14.61
C LEU A 205 5.14 -2.63 -13.87
N GLN A 206 3.93 -3.16 -14.07
CA GLN A 206 2.74 -2.73 -13.33
C GLN A 206 2.80 -3.14 -11.85
N ARG A 207 3.37 -4.31 -11.53
CA ARG A 207 3.40 -4.83 -10.16
C ARG A 207 4.71 -5.55 -9.82
N PRO A 208 5.82 -4.82 -9.59
CA PRO A 208 7.13 -5.46 -9.54
C PRO A 208 7.32 -6.38 -8.33
N VAL A 209 6.59 -6.12 -7.24
CA VAL A 209 6.59 -6.95 -6.03
C VAL A 209 6.24 -8.42 -6.33
N MET A 210 5.58 -8.73 -7.44
CA MET A 210 5.28 -10.12 -7.80
C MET A 210 6.54 -10.98 -8.02
N LEU A 211 7.67 -10.37 -8.39
CA LEU A 211 8.95 -11.07 -8.51
C LEU A 211 9.56 -11.46 -7.16
N THR A 212 9.00 -10.99 -6.04
CA THR A 212 9.36 -11.48 -4.71
C THR A 212 8.63 -12.77 -4.33
N SER A 213 7.56 -13.12 -5.05
CA SER A 213 6.79 -14.34 -4.83
C SER A 213 7.57 -15.54 -5.34
N ARG A 214 7.47 -16.67 -4.62
CA ARG A 214 8.09 -17.92 -5.04
C ARG A 214 7.39 -18.46 -6.30
N PRO A 215 8.12 -19.04 -7.27
CA PRO A 215 7.52 -19.66 -8.46
C PRO A 215 6.40 -20.65 -8.14
N ASP A 216 6.60 -21.52 -7.14
CA ASP A 216 5.59 -22.51 -6.71
C ASP A 216 4.29 -21.85 -6.24
N THR A 217 4.38 -20.69 -5.56
CA THR A 217 3.21 -19.94 -5.11
C THR A 217 2.45 -19.38 -6.30
N VAL A 218 3.15 -18.80 -7.27
CA VAL A 218 2.54 -18.26 -8.50
C VAL A 218 1.85 -19.36 -9.30
N GLN A 219 2.52 -20.51 -9.48
CA GLN A 219 1.97 -21.65 -10.20
C GLN A 219 0.73 -22.23 -9.50
N ALA A 220 0.79 -22.42 -8.17
CA ALA A 220 -0.33 -22.95 -7.41
C ALA A 220 -1.53 -22.00 -7.39
N ALA A 221 -1.30 -20.70 -7.22
CA ALA A 221 -2.35 -19.67 -7.31
C ALA A 221 -2.99 -19.65 -8.69
N LEU A 222 -2.19 -19.73 -9.76
CA LEU A 222 -2.70 -19.77 -11.13
C LEU A 222 -3.50 -21.04 -11.42
N ALA A 223 -3.04 -22.20 -10.96
CA ALA A 223 -3.76 -23.46 -11.09
C ALA A 223 -5.11 -23.40 -10.37
N TRP A 224 -5.17 -22.80 -9.19
CA TRP A 224 -6.41 -22.56 -8.46
C TRP A 224 -7.35 -21.62 -9.23
N LEU A 225 -6.84 -20.50 -9.78
CA LEU A 225 -7.66 -19.57 -10.57
C LEU A 225 -8.21 -20.22 -11.86
N ARG A 226 -7.45 -21.10 -12.52
CA ARG A 226 -7.90 -21.84 -13.72
C ARG A 226 -9.12 -22.72 -13.46
N GLN A 227 -9.32 -23.19 -12.23
CA GLN A 227 -10.52 -23.95 -11.87
C GLN A 227 -11.78 -23.08 -11.89
N LEU A 228 -11.64 -21.77 -11.62
CA LEU A 228 -12.74 -20.81 -11.61
C LEU A 228 -12.93 -20.10 -12.96
N PHE A 229 -11.84 -19.95 -13.72
CA PHE A 229 -11.80 -19.26 -15.00
C PHE A 229 -11.20 -20.17 -16.08
N PRO A 230 -12.00 -21.08 -16.66
CA PRO A 230 -11.53 -21.99 -17.71
C PRO A 230 -11.19 -21.27 -19.02
N ASP A 231 -11.80 -20.10 -19.26
CA ASP A 231 -11.47 -19.23 -20.39
C ASP A 231 -10.14 -18.50 -20.11
N ALA A 232 -9.11 -18.83 -20.90
CA ALA A 232 -7.78 -18.27 -20.77
C ALA A 232 -7.74 -16.75 -21.00
N ALA A 233 -8.59 -16.19 -21.87
CA ALA A 233 -8.64 -14.76 -22.13
C ALA A 233 -9.27 -14.00 -20.96
N GLN A 234 -10.32 -14.55 -20.36
CA GLN A 234 -10.93 -13.98 -19.15
C GLN A 234 -9.96 -14.01 -17.97
N LEU A 235 -9.31 -15.16 -17.74
CA LEU A 235 -8.27 -15.30 -16.72
C LEU A 235 -7.14 -14.29 -16.94
N ALA A 236 -6.68 -14.13 -18.18
CA ALA A 236 -5.63 -13.18 -18.51
C ALA A 236 -6.05 -11.73 -18.23
N GLY A 237 -7.26 -11.33 -18.62
CA GLY A 237 -7.81 -10.01 -18.32
C GLY A 237 -7.93 -9.72 -16.82
N MET A 238 -8.36 -10.72 -16.04
CA MET A 238 -8.42 -10.62 -14.58
C MET A 238 -7.02 -10.46 -13.96
N ILE A 239 -6.05 -11.29 -14.38
CA ILE A 239 -4.66 -11.20 -13.89
C ILE A 239 -4.04 -9.85 -14.26
N GLY A 240 -4.28 -9.35 -15.47
CA GLY A 240 -3.84 -8.01 -15.88
C GLY A 240 -4.43 -6.90 -15.00
N SER A 241 -5.68 -7.08 -14.55
CA SER A 241 -6.36 -6.12 -13.66
C SER A 241 -5.91 -6.22 -12.19
N SER A 242 -5.51 -7.41 -11.73
CA SER A 242 -4.94 -7.60 -10.39
C SER A 242 -3.90 -8.71 -10.38
N PRO A 243 -2.62 -8.37 -10.65
CA PRO A 243 -1.53 -9.34 -10.62
C PRO A 243 -1.26 -9.89 -9.21
N TYR A 244 -1.79 -9.21 -8.18
CA TYR A 244 -1.59 -9.58 -6.78
C TYR A 244 -2.22 -10.92 -6.40
N LEU A 245 -3.25 -11.38 -7.12
CA LEU A 245 -3.84 -12.71 -6.95
C LEU A 245 -2.78 -13.83 -7.07
N LEU A 246 -1.80 -13.65 -7.96
CA LEU A 246 -0.72 -14.62 -8.18
C LEU A 246 0.31 -14.66 -7.04
N SER A 247 0.28 -13.67 -6.14
CA SER A 247 1.18 -13.62 -4.98
C SER A 247 0.53 -14.19 -3.72
N CYS A 248 -0.75 -14.57 -3.77
CA CYS A 248 -1.45 -15.18 -2.66
C CYS A 248 -1.15 -16.69 -2.59
N SER A 249 -1.10 -17.24 -1.37
CA SER A 249 -1.10 -18.69 -1.21
C SER A 249 -2.47 -19.27 -1.56
N VAL A 250 -2.51 -20.52 -2.00
CA VAL A 250 -3.78 -21.23 -2.23
C VAL A 250 -4.62 -21.30 -0.96
N GLN A 251 -4.00 -21.46 0.21
CA GLN A 251 -4.70 -21.43 1.50
C GLN A 251 -5.43 -20.09 1.73
N HIS A 252 -4.81 -18.96 1.39
CA HIS A 252 -5.44 -17.65 1.49
C HIS A 252 -6.62 -17.51 0.51
N LEU A 253 -6.41 -17.88 -0.77
CA LEU A 253 -7.43 -17.80 -1.81
C LEU A 253 -8.64 -18.70 -1.48
N GLN A 254 -8.37 -19.97 -1.14
CA GLN A 254 -9.40 -20.94 -0.76
C GLN A 254 -10.11 -20.50 0.52
N GLY A 255 -9.37 -20.05 1.53
CA GLY A 255 -9.97 -19.60 2.78
C GLY A 255 -10.92 -18.41 2.56
N ASN A 256 -10.57 -17.46 1.70
CA ASN A 256 -11.49 -16.38 1.36
C ASN A 256 -12.71 -16.88 0.58
N ALA A 257 -12.51 -17.82 -0.35
CA ALA A 257 -13.59 -18.42 -1.13
C ALA A 257 -14.60 -19.16 -0.23
N ASP A 258 -14.11 -19.99 0.71
CA ASP A 258 -14.95 -20.74 1.65
C ASP A 258 -15.74 -19.80 2.55
N TYR A 259 -15.10 -18.75 3.05
CA TYR A 259 -15.77 -17.73 3.84
C TYR A 259 -16.90 -17.05 3.05
N LEU A 260 -16.65 -16.61 1.80
CA LEU A 260 -17.66 -15.96 0.98
C LEU A 260 -18.84 -16.90 0.68
N ARG A 261 -18.57 -18.15 0.33
CA ARG A 261 -19.62 -19.17 0.11
C ARG A 261 -20.49 -19.34 1.34
N GLN A 262 -19.87 -19.52 2.51
CA GLN A 262 -20.61 -19.69 3.76
C GLN A 262 -21.42 -18.44 4.11
N ALA A 263 -20.80 -17.26 4.04
CA ALA A 263 -21.42 -16.00 4.46
C ALA A 263 -22.54 -15.52 3.54
N LEU A 264 -22.50 -15.89 2.25
CA LEU A 264 -23.44 -15.44 1.23
C LEU A 264 -24.35 -16.56 0.70
N GLY A 265 -24.17 -17.79 1.20
CA GLY A 265 -24.98 -18.95 0.81
C GLY A 265 -24.70 -19.46 -0.61
N TRP A 266 -23.55 -19.11 -1.20
CA TRP A 266 -23.19 -19.51 -2.56
C TRP A 266 -22.88 -21.00 -2.63
N GLN A 267 -23.24 -21.63 -3.74
CA GLN A 267 -23.04 -23.06 -3.98
C GLN A 267 -21.88 -23.28 -4.94
N ASP A 268 -21.23 -24.45 -4.86
CA ASP A 268 -20.19 -24.77 -5.83
C ASP A 268 -20.76 -24.92 -7.24
N GLY A 269 -20.11 -24.26 -8.21
CA GLY A 269 -20.47 -24.33 -9.62
C GLY A 269 -21.53 -23.32 -10.10
N ASP A 270 -22.09 -22.48 -9.22
CA ASP A 270 -23.05 -21.44 -9.60
C ASP A 270 -22.42 -20.21 -10.30
N GLY A 271 -21.09 -20.16 -10.34
CA GLY A 271 -20.32 -19.08 -10.95
C GLY A 271 -20.26 -17.77 -10.14
N GLN A 272 -20.91 -17.70 -8.96
CA GLN A 272 -20.98 -16.48 -8.15
C GLN A 272 -19.61 -16.07 -7.62
N LEU A 273 -18.82 -17.04 -7.17
CA LEU A 273 -17.44 -16.78 -6.73
C LEU A 273 -16.57 -16.25 -7.88
N ALA A 274 -16.65 -16.84 -9.07
CA ALA A 274 -15.89 -16.38 -10.23
C ALA A 274 -16.32 -14.96 -10.63
N ALA A 275 -17.62 -14.68 -10.68
CA ALA A 275 -18.15 -13.35 -10.95
C ALA A 275 -17.69 -12.32 -9.90
N PHE A 276 -17.66 -12.70 -8.62
CA PHE A 276 -17.17 -11.85 -7.55
C PHE A 276 -15.69 -11.52 -7.70
N ILE A 277 -14.84 -12.53 -7.93
CA ILE A 277 -13.40 -12.32 -8.09
C ILE A 277 -13.13 -11.47 -9.34
N ALA A 278 -13.87 -11.68 -10.43
CA ALA A 278 -13.76 -10.83 -11.62
C ALA A 278 -14.13 -9.36 -11.35
N ALA A 279 -15.14 -9.12 -10.51
CA ALA A 279 -15.56 -7.77 -10.15
C ALA A 279 -14.64 -7.10 -9.12
N TYR A 280 -14.03 -7.85 -8.21
CA TYR A 280 -13.25 -7.34 -7.06
C TYR A 280 -11.91 -8.05 -6.85
N PRO A 281 -11.07 -8.24 -7.90
CA PRO A 281 -9.93 -9.16 -7.83
C PRO A 281 -8.86 -8.67 -6.83
N GLN A 282 -8.62 -7.35 -6.80
CA GLN A 282 -7.65 -6.75 -5.90
C GLN A 282 -8.09 -6.85 -4.44
N ASP A 283 -9.36 -6.63 -4.14
CA ASP A 283 -9.85 -6.66 -2.76
C ASP A 283 -9.91 -8.11 -2.23
N PHE A 284 -10.34 -9.05 -3.07
CA PHE A 284 -10.28 -10.49 -2.76
C PHE A 284 -8.84 -10.94 -2.43
N ALA A 285 -7.85 -10.48 -3.19
CA ALA A 285 -6.45 -10.83 -2.95
C ALA A 285 -5.88 -10.21 -1.66
N SER A 286 -6.29 -8.99 -1.31
CA SER A 286 -5.62 -8.20 -0.27
C SER A 286 -6.29 -8.20 1.10
N VAL A 287 -7.52 -8.68 1.21
CA VAL A 287 -8.19 -8.87 2.50
C VAL A 287 -8.12 -10.34 2.87
N ASN A 288 -7.69 -10.67 4.10
CA ASN A 288 -7.82 -12.02 4.64
C ASN A 288 -9.11 -12.09 5.45
N LEU A 289 -10.13 -12.74 4.89
CA LEU A 289 -11.45 -12.85 5.50
C LEU A 289 -11.42 -13.75 6.74
N ASN A 290 -10.50 -14.71 6.83
CA ASN A 290 -10.38 -15.60 7.99
C ASN A 290 -9.59 -14.98 9.16
N HIS A 291 -9.00 -13.81 8.97
CA HIS A 291 -8.26 -13.15 10.04
C HIS A 291 -9.22 -12.59 11.11
N ALA A 292 -8.92 -12.82 12.40
CA ALA A 292 -9.77 -12.39 13.51
C ALA A 292 -10.10 -10.90 13.49
N ASP A 293 -9.11 -10.04 13.14
CA ASP A 293 -9.33 -8.60 12.97
C ASP A 293 -10.39 -8.28 11.90
N THR A 294 -10.42 -9.03 10.79
CA THR A 294 -11.45 -8.87 9.74
C THR A 294 -12.82 -9.27 10.23
N GLN A 295 -12.91 -10.36 11.01
CA GLN A 295 -14.16 -10.80 11.64
C GLN A 295 -14.73 -9.75 12.59
N HIS A 296 -13.88 -9.12 13.40
CA HIS A 296 -14.31 -8.02 14.27
C HIS A 296 -14.81 -6.80 13.49
N LYS A 297 -14.17 -6.46 12.35
CA LYS A 297 -14.65 -5.40 11.47
C LYS A 297 -16.00 -5.75 10.88
N LEU A 298 -16.18 -6.98 10.38
CA LEU A 298 -17.45 -7.43 9.83
C LEU A 298 -18.55 -7.35 10.90
N ARG A 299 -18.31 -7.81 12.12
CA ARG A 299 -19.23 -7.66 13.26
C ARG A 299 -19.59 -6.20 13.52
N LEU A 300 -18.61 -5.29 13.56
CA LEU A 300 -18.88 -3.87 13.71
C LEU A 300 -19.80 -3.37 12.59
N LEU A 301 -19.47 -3.64 11.33
CA LEU A 301 -20.21 -3.12 10.19
C LEU A 301 -21.62 -3.74 10.07
N SER A 302 -21.76 -5.03 10.31
CA SER A 302 -23.04 -5.72 10.15
C SER A 302 -23.93 -5.57 11.37
N GLU A 303 -23.41 -5.90 12.55
CA GLU A 303 -24.23 -5.92 13.75
C GLU A 303 -24.39 -4.52 14.32
N VAL A 304 -23.35 -3.69 14.40
CA VAL A 304 -23.44 -2.34 14.99
C VAL A 304 -23.98 -1.31 14.01
N VAL A 305 -23.36 -1.20 12.82
CA VAL A 305 -23.75 -0.19 11.81
C VAL A 305 -25.00 -0.62 11.04
N GLY A 306 -25.34 -1.92 11.02
CA GLY A 306 -26.52 -2.42 10.33
C GLY A 306 -26.37 -2.56 8.82
N VAL A 307 -25.14 -2.59 8.30
CA VAL A 307 -24.88 -2.84 6.87
C VAL A 307 -25.00 -4.34 6.60
N SER A 308 -25.66 -4.75 5.52
CA SER A 308 -25.77 -6.19 5.22
C SER A 308 -24.39 -6.83 5.04
N THR A 309 -24.26 -8.11 5.42
CA THR A 309 -23.04 -8.89 5.19
C THR A 309 -22.68 -8.91 3.70
N GLU A 310 -23.67 -9.01 2.82
CA GLU A 310 -23.49 -8.92 1.37
C GLU A 310 -22.87 -7.59 0.94
N GLU A 311 -23.36 -6.45 1.44
CA GLU A 311 -22.79 -5.15 1.07
C GLU A 311 -21.39 -4.96 1.67
N CYS A 312 -21.14 -5.48 2.88
CA CYS A 312 -19.80 -5.49 3.49
C CYS A 312 -18.80 -6.29 2.66
N LEU A 313 -19.20 -7.44 2.12
CA LEU A 313 -18.31 -8.33 1.37
C LEU A 313 -18.22 -8.01 -0.12
N SER A 314 -19.21 -7.32 -0.71
CA SER A 314 -19.18 -6.91 -2.12
C SER A 314 -18.59 -5.52 -2.30
N ARG A 315 -19.39 -4.47 -2.15
CA ARG A 315 -18.95 -3.08 -2.35
C ARG A 315 -18.05 -2.58 -1.22
N GLY A 316 -18.11 -3.24 -0.07
CA GLY A 316 -17.41 -2.86 1.16
C GLY A 316 -16.06 -3.53 1.40
N ILE A 317 -15.69 -4.57 0.64
CA ILE A 317 -14.53 -5.41 1.00
C ILE A 317 -13.24 -4.60 1.06
N GLY A 318 -13.04 -3.64 0.15
CA GLY A 318 -11.89 -2.74 0.16
C GLY A 318 -11.77 -1.91 1.44
N TYR A 319 -12.86 -1.65 2.16
CA TYR A 319 -12.84 -0.91 3.43
C TYR A 319 -12.31 -1.73 4.60
N LEU A 320 -12.34 -3.07 4.50
CA LEU A 320 -11.82 -3.97 5.54
C LEU A 320 -10.29 -3.91 5.66
N LYS A 321 -9.61 -3.27 4.71
CA LYS A 321 -8.17 -2.95 4.75
C LYS A 321 -7.81 -1.95 5.86
N ALA A 322 -8.75 -1.10 6.26
CA ALA A 322 -8.51 -0.17 7.36
C ALA A 322 -8.48 -0.93 8.70
N GLY A 323 -7.65 -0.47 9.65
CA GLY A 323 -7.58 -1.07 10.98
C GLY A 323 -8.89 -0.93 11.75
N LEU A 324 -9.25 -1.93 12.56
CA LEU A 324 -10.50 -1.95 13.33
C LEU A 324 -10.68 -0.67 14.15
N ASP A 325 -9.65 -0.29 14.91
CA ASP A 325 -9.66 0.88 15.79
C ASP A 325 -9.96 2.17 15.01
N SER A 326 -9.39 2.32 13.80
CA SER A 326 -9.67 3.48 12.96
C SER A 326 -11.08 3.46 12.39
N ILE A 327 -11.63 2.30 12.04
CA ILE A 327 -13.02 2.20 11.54
C ILE A 327 -13.98 2.54 12.69
N ALA A 328 -13.76 1.96 13.86
CA ALA A 328 -14.54 2.18 15.08
C ALA A 328 -14.54 3.65 15.52
N ALA A 329 -13.38 4.29 15.61
CA ALA A 329 -13.30 5.70 15.99
C ALA A 329 -14.04 6.60 14.99
N ARG A 330 -13.89 6.34 13.69
CA ARG A 330 -14.64 7.07 12.65
C ARG A 330 -16.14 6.86 12.79
N TYR A 331 -16.58 5.64 13.07
CA TYR A 331 -17.98 5.32 13.29
C TYR A 331 -18.56 6.14 14.45
N VAL A 332 -17.93 6.08 15.63
CA VAL A 332 -18.40 6.81 16.82
C VAL A 332 -18.42 8.32 16.57
N LEU A 333 -17.39 8.85 15.92
CA LEU A 333 -17.34 10.27 15.60
C LEU A 333 -18.49 10.70 14.67
N VAL A 334 -18.68 9.95 13.58
CA VAL A 334 -19.74 10.23 12.60
C VAL A 334 -21.11 10.08 13.24
N GLN A 335 -21.32 9.03 14.02
CA GLN A 335 -22.56 8.76 14.75
C GLN A 335 -22.97 9.91 15.68
N VAL A 336 -22.01 10.54 16.37
CA VAL A 336 -22.28 11.63 17.31
C VAL A 336 -22.45 12.97 16.58
N ARG A 337 -21.62 13.25 15.57
CA ARG A 337 -21.52 14.60 14.97
C ARG A 337 -22.35 14.79 13.70
N ALA A 338 -22.51 13.74 12.89
CA ALA A 338 -23.20 13.80 11.60
C ALA A 338 -23.76 12.41 11.22
N PRO A 339 -24.72 11.85 12.00
CA PRO A 339 -25.21 10.49 11.82
C PRO A 339 -25.84 10.23 10.45
N GLU A 340 -26.28 11.28 9.76
CA GLU A 340 -26.82 11.17 8.41
C GLU A 340 -25.76 10.79 7.36
N LEU A 341 -24.46 10.88 7.68
CA LEU A 341 -23.37 10.34 6.85
C LEU A 341 -23.27 8.80 6.89
N LEU A 342 -23.88 8.15 7.89
CA LEU A 342 -23.94 6.69 7.97
C LEU A 342 -24.91 6.09 6.96
N HIS A 343 -25.70 6.92 6.30
CA HIS A 343 -26.73 6.50 5.37
C HIS A 343 -26.41 6.99 3.96
N SER A 344 -26.74 6.16 2.97
CA SER A 344 -26.72 6.51 1.57
C SER A 344 -27.82 7.53 1.25
N ARG A 345 -27.84 8.00 0.00
CA ARG A 345 -28.90 8.90 -0.49
C ARG A 345 -30.29 8.25 -0.50
N SER A 346 -30.39 6.92 -0.57
CA SER A 346 -31.66 6.20 -0.45
C SER A 346 -32.10 6.01 1.00
N GLY A 347 -31.22 6.29 1.96
CA GLY A 347 -31.49 6.11 3.39
C GLY A 347 -31.03 4.77 3.96
N GLU A 348 -30.48 3.89 3.13
CA GLU A 348 -29.86 2.62 3.58
C GLU A 348 -28.52 2.89 4.29
N PRO A 349 -28.14 2.09 5.30
CA PRO A 349 -26.79 2.11 5.85
C PRO A 349 -25.73 2.03 4.75
N SER A 350 -24.67 2.84 4.86
CA SER A 350 -23.61 2.94 3.85
C SER A 350 -22.25 2.84 4.50
N LEU A 351 -21.27 2.29 3.79
CA LEU A 351 -19.87 2.22 4.23
C LEU A 351 -19.01 3.39 3.75
N SER A 352 -19.57 4.30 2.94
CA SER A 352 -18.81 5.37 2.31
C SER A 352 -18.14 6.34 3.30
N TRP A 353 -18.68 6.46 4.52
CA TRP A 353 -18.08 7.27 5.60
C TRP A 353 -16.71 6.74 6.03
N ILE A 354 -16.41 5.44 5.87
CA ILE A 354 -15.11 4.86 6.27
C ILE A 354 -13.97 5.61 5.58
N VAL A 355 -14.09 5.88 4.28
CA VAL A 355 -13.06 6.61 3.52
C VAL A 355 -13.35 8.10 3.44
N ASN A 356 -14.62 8.47 3.33
CA ASN A 356 -15.00 9.85 3.01
C ASN A 356 -15.15 10.76 4.23
N ALA A 357 -15.22 10.25 5.46
CA ALA A 357 -15.40 11.11 6.65
C ALA A 357 -14.29 12.18 6.77
N SER A 358 -13.10 11.86 6.28
CA SER A 358 -11.93 12.73 6.32
C SER A 358 -11.86 13.76 5.18
N GLN A 359 -12.81 13.73 4.22
CA GLN A 359 -12.85 14.65 3.09
C GLN A 359 -13.29 16.05 3.53
N PRO A 360 -12.78 17.15 2.91
CA PRO A 360 -13.06 18.52 3.36
C PRO A 360 -14.55 18.87 3.52
N HIS A 361 -15.42 18.35 2.65
CA HIS A 361 -16.86 18.60 2.75
C HIS A 361 -17.52 17.84 3.91
N ASN A 362 -17.03 16.66 4.29
CA ASN A 362 -17.54 15.91 5.44
C ASN A 362 -16.96 16.42 6.76
N LEU A 363 -15.69 16.86 6.77
CA LEU A 363 -15.10 17.56 7.91
C LEU A 363 -15.90 18.80 8.31
N ARG A 364 -16.35 19.61 7.33
CA ARG A 364 -17.27 20.73 7.58
C ARG A 364 -18.58 20.30 8.21
N ARG A 365 -19.14 19.16 7.82
CA ARG A 365 -20.38 18.61 8.40
C ARG A 365 -20.18 18.06 9.81
N LEU A 366 -19.00 17.50 10.08
CA LEU A 366 -18.59 17.07 11.41
C LEU A 366 -18.27 18.26 12.33
N GLY A 367 -18.10 19.48 11.77
CA GLY A 367 -17.71 20.67 12.51
C GLY A 367 -16.28 20.59 13.04
N MET A 368 -15.37 19.95 12.29
CA MET A 368 -13.99 19.69 12.72
C MET A 368 -12.99 20.04 11.62
N SER A 369 -11.81 20.47 12.04
CA SER A 369 -10.61 20.51 11.19
C SER A 369 -10.06 19.10 10.93
N ARG A 370 -9.16 18.98 9.95
CA ARG A 370 -8.48 17.71 9.65
C ARG A 370 -7.61 17.24 10.82
N ALA A 371 -6.96 18.17 11.52
CA ALA A 371 -6.10 17.88 12.66
C ALA A 371 -6.91 17.30 13.83
N GLU A 372 -8.04 17.92 14.18
CA GLU A 372 -8.94 17.43 15.23
C GLU A 372 -9.53 16.06 14.88
N PHE A 373 -9.93 15.85 13.61
CA PHE A 373 -10.41 14.54 13.15
C PHE A 373 -9.35 13.45 13.34
N ASN A 374 -8.11 13.72 12.89
CA ASN A 374 -7.01 12.76 13.02
C ASN A 374 -6.64 12.51 14.50
N ALA A 375 -6.67 13.54 15.35
CA ALA A 375 -6.43 13.42 16.78
C ALA A 375 -7.48 12.52 17.44
N PHE A 376 -8.77 12.76 17.18
CA PHE A 376 -9.85 11.91 17.69
C PHE A 376 -9.69 10.45 17.25
N VAL A 377 -9.41 10.20 15.97
CA VAL A 377 -9.24 8.83 15.44
C VAL A 377 -8.06 8.09 16.11
N ARG A 378 -7.03 8.81 16.56
CA ARG A 378 -5.88 8.27 17.28
C ARG A 378 -6.16 8.07 18.78
N GLU A 379 -6.85 9.02 19.41
CA GLU A 379 -7.02 9.08 20.87
C GLU A 379 -8.23 8.30 21.38
N TRP A 380 -9.30 8.21 20.59
CA TRP A 380 -10.50 7.48 21.02
C TRP A 380 -10.23 5.99 21.32
N PRO A 381 -9.47 5.22 20.50
CA PRO A 381 -9.19 3.82 20.80
C PRO A 381 -8.41 3.59 22.10
N VAL A 382 -7.63 4.59 22.56
CA VAL A 382 -6.87 4.51 23.82
C VAL A 382 -7.65 5.04 25.03
N SER A 383 -8.80 5.68 24.82
CA SER A 383 -9.70 6.07 25.90
C SER A 383 -10.30 4.85 26.60
N LEU A 384 -10.71 4.99 27.87
CA LEU A 384 -11.32 3.91 28.65
C LEU A 384 -12.57 3.33 27.94
N GLU A 385 -13.40 4.20 27.37
CA GLU A 385 -14.59 3.79 26.63
C GLU A 385 -14.24 3.04 25.34
N GLY A 386 -13.29 3.56 24.56
CA GLY A 386 -12.83 2.93 23.31
C GLY A 386 -12.24 1.55 23.57
N GLN A 387 -11.37 1.42 24.57
CA GLN A 387 -10.80 0.14 25.00
C GLN A 387 -11.89 -0.86 25.40
N ARG A 388 -12.85 -0.43 26.22
CA ARG A 388 -13.97 -1.29 26.66
C ARG A 388 -14.81 -1.79 25.48
N LEU A 389 -15.20 -0.90 24.56
CA LEU A 389 -16.05 -1.24 23.41
C LEU A 389 -15.31 -2.14 22.41
N LEU A 390 -14.03 -1.85 22.14
CA LEU A 390 -13.19 -2.67 21.26
C LEU A 390 -12.90 -4.05 21.87
N ALA A 391 -12.65 -4.13 23.18
CA ALA A 391 -12.49 -5.40 23.88
C ALA A 391 -13.78 -6.23 23.83
N GLY A 392 -14.93 -5.61 24.09
CA GLY A 392 -16.25 -6.25 23.95
C GLY A 392 -16.45 -6.80 22.53
N LEU A 393 -16.17 -6.00 21.50
CA LEU A 393 -16.30 -6.40 20.11
C LEU A 393 -15.40 -7.60 19.76
N ARG A 394 -14.15 -7.58 20.23
CA ARG A 394 -13.18 -8.69 20.09
C ARG A 394 -13.64 -9.96 20.82
N ALA A 395 -14.35 -9.79 21.94
CA ALA A 395 -14.93 -10.89 22.72
C ALA A 395 -16.27 -11.41 22.18
N GLY A 396 -16.78 -10.89 21.05
CA GLY A 396 -18.08 -11.33 20.51
C GLY A 396 -19.27 -10.45 20.88
N SER A 397 -19.08 -9.39 21.66
CA SER A 397 -20.17 -8.56 22.17
C SER A 397 -20.25 -7.20 21.48
N VAL A 398 -21.46 -6.84 21.07
CA VAL A 398 -21.81 -5.51 20.55
C VAL A 398 -22.56 -4.65 21.57
N ALA A 399 -22.58 -5.07 22.84
CA ALA A 399 -23.22 -4.33 23.91
C ALA A 399 -22.51 -2.98 24.16
N GLY A 400 -23.30 -1.92 24.38
CA GLY A 400 -22.80 -0.57 24.64
C GLY A 400 -22.38 0.22 23.41
N TRP A 401 -22.32 -0.38 22.22
CA TRP A 401 -22.08 0.37 21.00
C TRP A 401 -23.27 1.26 20.64
N PRO A 402 -23.05 2.55 20.30
CA PRO A 402 -24.13 3.40 19.82
C PRO A 402 -24.69 2.84 18.52
N ARG A 403 -26.00 2.94 18.30
CA ARG A 403 -26.68 2.43 17.09
C ARG A 403 -27.03 3.59 16.17
N PRO A 404 -26.94 3.43 14.83
CA PRO A 404 -27.38 4.47 13.90
C PRO A 404 -28.80 4.91 14.24
N PRO A 405 -29.09 6.22 14.30
CA PRO A 405 -30.45 6.65 14.56
C PRO A 405 -31.34 6.16 13.43
N VAL A 406 -32.45 5.50 13.77
CA VAL A 406 -33.47 5.11 12.80
C VAL A 406 -34.01 6.39 12.17
N PRO A 407 -33.90 6.59 10.84
CA PRO A 407 -34.44 7.77 10.19
C PRO A 407 -35.92 7.90 10.53
N SER A 408 -36.35 9.04 11.04
CA SER A 408 -37.77 9.25 11.35
C SER A 408 -38.61 9.08 10.08
N GLY A 409 -39.88 8.67 10.22
CA GLY A 409 -40.78 8.49 9.07
C GLY A 409 -40.85 9.72 8.17
N ALA A 410 -40.82 10.92 8.76
CA ALA A 410 -40.76 12.19 8.03
C ALA A 410 -39.47 12.37 7.23
N GLN A 411 -38.31 12.00 7.79
CA GLN A 411 -37.04 12.02 7.06
C GLN A 411 -37.01 11.00 5.92
N GLN A 412 -37.57 9.80 6.13
CA GLN A 412 -37.69 8.81 5.06
C GLN A 412 -38.56 9.33 3.92
N LEU A 413 -39.71 9.96 4.24
CA LEU A 413 -40.61 10.53 3.23
C LEU A 413 -39.92 11.65 2.45
N GLN A 414 -39.30 12.60 3.13
CA GLN A 414 -38.58 13.71 2.50
C GLN A 414 -37.44 13.21 1.58
N ARG A 415 -36.74 12.14 1.99
CA ARG A 415 -35.70 11.50 1.16
C ARG A 415 -36.28 10.81 -0.07
N LYS A 416 -37.39 10.08 0.08
CA LYS A 416 -38.10 9.44 -1.05
C LYS A 416 -38.56 10.49 -2.06
N GLU A 417 -39.16 11.59 -1.61
CA GLU A 417 -39.56 12.70 -2.48
C GLU A 417 -38.36 13.35 -3.19
N ALA A 418 -37.26 13.58 -2.48
CA ALA A 418 -36.05 14.15 -3.06
C ALA A 418 -35.43 13.22 -4.13
N ALA A 419 -35.45 11.90 -3.90
CA ALA A 419 -34.97 10.90 -4.85
C ALA A 419 -35.85 10.87 -6.11
N GLN A 420 -37.18 10.84 -5.96
CA GLN A 420 -38.14 10.91 -7.07
C GLN A 420 -37.97 12.19 -7.90
N ARG A 421 -37.82 13.35 -7.24
CA ARG A 421 -37.56 14.63 -7.92
C ARG A 421 -36.27 14.59 -8.73
N ARG A 422 -35.22 13.93 -8.24
CA ARG A 422 -33.95 13.77 -8.97
C ARG A 422 -34.10 12.84 -10.18
N GLN A 423 -34.78 11.70 -10.03
CA GLN A 423 -35.06 10.79 -11.15
C GLN A 423 -35.88 11.50 -12.23
N ALA A 424 -36.92 12.24 -11.85
CA ALA A 424 -37.72 13.04 -12.78
C ALA A 424 -36.87 14.10 -13.52
N ARG A 425 -35.94 14.76 -12.83
CA ARG A 425 -35.00 15.71 -13.46
C ARG A 425 -34.03 15.02 -14.42
N ALA A 426 -33.51 13.84 -14.06
CA ALA A 426 -32.61 13.08 -14.92
C ALA A 426 -33.32 12.59 -16.19
N ALA A 427 -34.52 12.04 -16.06
CA ALA A 427 -35.35 11.62 -17.18
C ALA A 427 -35.69 12.79 -18.12
N ARG A 428 -36.03 13.97 -17.57
CA ARG A 428 -36.25 15.20 -18.37
C ARG A 428 -34.99 15.63 -19.13
N LYS A 429 -33.81 15.55 -18.50
CA LYS A 429 -32.54 15.86 -19.18
C LYS A 429 -32.24 14.87 -20.31
N GLN A 430 -32.47 13.58 -20.10
CA GLN A 430 -32.30 12.55 -21.13
C GLN A 430 -33.28 12.75 -22.30
N GLY A 431 -34.55 13.03 -22.01
CA GLY A 431 -35.55 13.35 -23.03
C GLY A 431 -35.21 14.62 -23.82
N ALA A 432 -34.74 15.67 -23.15
CA ALA A 432 -34.30 16.90 -23.82
C ALA A 432 -33.07 16.66 -24.72
N ALA A 433 -32.10 15.85 -24.28
CA ALA A 433 -30.94 15.49 -25.09
C ALA A 433 -31.35 14.70 -26.35
N ALA A 434 -32.23 13.70 -26.21
CA ALA A 434 -32.75 12.93 -27.34
C ALA A 434 -33.54 13.80 -28.33
N ALA A 435 -34.35 14.74 -27.83
CA ALA A 435 -35.12 15.66 -28.68
C ALA A 435 -34.22 16.64 -29.46
N MET A 436 -33.12 17.10 -28.85
CA MET A 436 -32.14 17.96 -29.54
C MET A 436 -31.34 17.19 -30.61
N ASP A 437 -31.02 15.92 -30.37
CA ASP A 437 -30.31 15.10 -31.36
C ASP A 437 -31.19 14.74 -32.56
N GLY A 438 -32.50 14.48 -32.34
CA GLY A 438 -33.47 14.30 -33.41
C GLY A 438 -33.62 15.52 -34.33
N LYS A 439 -33.61 16.74 -33.78
CA LYS A 439 -33.65 18.00 -34.57
C LYS A 439 -32.35 18.26 -35.35
N ARG A 440 -31.20 17.78 -34.87
CA ARG A 440 -29.93 17.88 -35.61
C ARG A 440 -29.90 16.95 -36.82
N ARG A 441 -30.46 15.75 -36.73
CA ARG A 441 -30.55 14.81 -37.86
C ARG A 441 -31.51 15.28 -38.96
N SER A 442 -32.60 15.97 -38.62
CA SER A 442 -33.58 16.45 -39.62
C SER A 442 -33.13 17.70 -40.40
N ARG A 443 -32.01 18.35 -40.01
CA ARG A 443 -31.42 19.48 -40.76
C ARG A 443 -30.19 19.10 -41.59
N GLY A 444 -29.91 17.80 -41.71
CA GLY A 444 -28.95 17.27 -42.69
C GLY A 444 -29.47 17.47 -44.11
N ARG A 445 -29.31 18.69 -44.63
CA ARG A 445 -29.54 19.02 -46.04
C ARG A 445 -28.70 18.04 -46.88
N PRO A 446 -29.30 17.29 -47.82
CA PRO A 446 -28.55 16.37 -48.67
C PRO A 446 -27.45 17.16 -49.39
N ARG A 447 -26.19 16.84 -49.07
CA ARG A 447 -25.04 17.42 -49.73
C ARG A 447 -25.08 16.92 -51.17
N LYS A 448 -25.49 17.80 -52.08
CA LYS A 448 -25.54 17.57 -53.52
C LYS A 448 -24.18 17.03 -53.96
N ALA A 449 -24.16 15.82 -54.50
CA ALA A 449 -22.97 15.25 -55.13
C ALA A 449 -22.54 16.18 -56.26
N GLN A 450 -21.38 16.80 -56.12
CA GLN A 450 -20.76 17.61 -57.17
C GLN A 450 -19.89 16.65 -57.99
N ALA A 451 -20.38 16.32 -59.18
CA ALA A 451 -19.65 15.59 -60.21
C ALA A 451 -18.84 16.56 -61.07
N GLY A 452 -17.68 16.08 -61.55
CA GLY A 452 -16.78 16.74 -62.49
C GLY A 452 -15.69 17.57 -61.80
N SER A 453 -14.45 17.64 -62.28
CA SER A 453 -13.73 16.99 -63.38
C SER A 453 -12.39 17.72 -63.45
N GLY A 454 -11.30 17.00 -63.70
CA GLY A 454 -10.15 17.55 -64.41
C GLY A 454 -8.99 18.14 -63.60
N SER A 455 -7.84 17.49 -63.79
CA SER A 455 -6.63 18.11 -64.38
C SER A 455 -5.51 18.56 -63.43
N VAL A 456 -4.40 17.81 -63.56
CA VAL A 456 -3.03 18.25 -63.82
C VAL A 456 -2.22 18.95 -62.71
N GLY A 457 -1.13 18.26 -62.35
CA GLY A 457 0.22 18.83 -62.38
C GLY A 457 0.74 19.48 -61.10
N GLY A 458 1.91 19.05 -60.63
CA GLY A 458 2.70 19.83 -59.67
C GLY A 458 3.64 19.00 -58.84
N ALA A 459 4.89 18.94 -59.26
CA ALA A 459 6.02 18.28 -58.60
C ALA A 459 6.57 19.09 -57.40
N THR A 460 7.59 18.50 -56.74
CA THR A 460 8.66 19.13 -55.92
C THR A 460 8.24 19.70 -54.55
N ALA A 461 9.03 19.68 -53.48
CA ALA A 461 10.37 19.16 -53.16
C ALA A 461 10.58 19.26 -51.63
N THR A 462 11.51 18.45 -51.14
CA THR A 462 12.46 18.64 -50.01
C THR A 462 12.21 19.70 -48.92
N GLY A 463 12.41 19.28 -47.66
CA GLY A 463 12.66 20.16 -46.51
C GLY A 463 13.45 19.43 -45.43
N GLU A 464 14.76 19.30 -45.65
CA GLU A 464 15.79 19.14 -44.61
C GLU A 464 15.95 20.44 -43.79
N GLY A 465 16.48 20.30 -42.58
CA GLY A 465 17.15 21.36 -41.82
C GLY A 465 16.54 21.59 -40.44
N THR A 466 17.29 21.74 -39.35
CA THR A 466 18.75 21.71 -39.16
C THR A 466 18.99 21.69 -37.65
N ALA A 467 20.13 21.14 -37.26
CA ALA A 467 20.71 21.30 -35.93
C ALA A 467 21.29 22.71 -35.74
N GLU A 468 21.29 23.15 -34.49
CA GLU A 468 22.42 23.84 -33.84
C GLU A 468 22.80 23.06 -32.59
#